data_AF-A0A376ESZ6-F1
#
_entry.id   AF-A0A376ESZ6-F1
#
_cell.length_a   1.000
_cell.length_b   1.000
_cell.length_c   1.000
_cell.angle_alpha   90.00
_cell.angle_beta   90.00
_cell.angle_gamma   90.00
#
_symmetry.space_group_name_H-M   'P 1'
#
loop_
_entity.id
_entity.type
_entity.pdbx_description
1 polymer ?
#
loop_
_entity_poly.entity_id
_entity_poly.type
_entity_poly.pdbx_seq_one_letter_code
_entity_poly.pdbx_strand_id
1 'polypeptide(L)'
;MVLYKAVAKLHCPICAHSIRVERCVKEKLENISVECGECDTKLDIKPRYERYVSNYSKKTNGLKQDDVFGCPLYFQDDCKGNLFWAKNREHLLEMEAYVSSELRTLPYRMRMVERLPAFIKEAKNREAVLKILQKWKNSYK
;
A
#
# COMPACT_ATOMS: atom_id res chain seq x y z
N MET A 1 11.34 0.96 4.09
CA MET A 1 12.11 2.20 3.83
C MET A 1 11.61 3.24 4.81
N VAL A 2 12.46 3.79 5.69
CA VAL A 2 12.01 4.82 6.66
C VAL A 2 12.07 6.16 5.95
N LEU A 3 10.93 6.86 5.90
CA LEU A 3 10.87 8.24 5.42
C LEU A 3 10.72 9.16 6.63
N TYR A 4 11.19 10.39 6.50
CA TYR A 4 10.97 11.42 7.50
C TYR A 4 10.08 12.49 6.91
N LYS A 5 9.05 12.90 7.66
CA LYS A 5 8.23 14.06 7.30
C LYS A 5 8.86 15.28 7.94
N ALA A 6 9.48 16.13 7.13
CA ALA A 6 9.96 17.44 7.54
C ALA A 6 8.77 18.40 7.59
N VAL A 7 8.47 18.94 8.76
CA VAL A 7 7.37 19.89 8.98
C VAL A 7 7.96 21.21 9.46
N ALA A 8 7.73 22.28 8.70
CA ALA A 8 8.02 23.65 9.10
C ALA A 8 6.71 24.42 9.22
N LYS A 9 6.47 24.98 10.42
CA LYS A 9 5.36 25.90 10.72
C LYS A 9 5.98 27.18 11.22
N LEU A 10 5.88 28.24 10.45
CA LEU A 10 6.41 29.54 10.80
C LEU A 10 5.52 30.65 10.25
N HIS A 11 5.71 31.85 10.77
CA HIS A 11 5.17 33.06 10.18
C HIS A 11 6.28 33.78 9.42
N CYS A 12 5.97 34.32 8.25
CA CYS A 12 6.93 35.12 7.50
C CYS A 12 7.32 36.36 8.33
N PRO A 13 8.62 36.67 8.52
CA PRO A 13 9.05 37.84 9.29
C PRO A 13 8.67 39.17 8.62
N ILE A 14 8.32 39.16 7.32
CA ILE A 14 8.04 40.36 6.54
C ILE A 14 6.53 40.63 6.44
N CYS A 15 5.73 39.62 6.13
CA CYS A 15 4.28 39.80 5.92
C CYS A 15 3.41 39.11 6.99
N ALA A 16 4.00 38.49 8.02
CA ALA A 16 3.31 37.70 9.05
C ALA A 16 2.47 36.50 8.53
N HIS A 17 2.52 36.23 7.22
CA HIS A 17 1.78 35.14 6.58
C HIS A 17 2.19 33.79 7.17
N SER A 18 1.19 32.95 7.47
CA SER A 18 1.43 31.62 8.03
C SER A 18 1.93 30.66 6.94
N ILE A 19 3.17 30.22 7.06
CA ILE A 19 3.79 29.27 6.15
C ILE A 19 3.77 27.89 6.80
N ARG A 20 3.15 26.93 6.10
CA ARG A 20 3.15 25.53 6.48
C ARG A 20 3.72 24.70 5.33
N VAL A 21 4.92 24.18 5.52
CA VAL A 21 5.57 23.29 4.54
C VAL A 21 5.72 21.91 5.13
N GLU A 22 5.28 20.92 4.36
CA GLU A 22 5.50 19.51 4.65
C GLU A 22 6.20 18.84 3.47
N ARG A 23 7.37 18.24 3.72
CA ARG A 23 8.15 17.54 2.70
C ARG A 23 8.58 16.17 3.23
N CYS A 24 8.37 15.13 2.42
CA CYS A 24 8.87 13.79 2.74
C CYS A 24 10.31 13.66 2.22
N VAL A 25 11.24 13.32 3.11
CA VAL A 25 12.66 13.17 2.79
C VAL A 25 13.16 11.80 3.23
N LYS A 26 14.12 11.25 2.47
CA LYS A 26 14.76 9.97 2.81
C LYS A 26 15.71 10.12 4.01
N GLU A 27 16.36 11.26 4.10
CA GLU A 27 17.37 11.59 5.09
C GLU A 27 17.02 12.92 5.76
N LYS A 28 17.48 13.13 7.00
CA LYS A 28 17.23 14.37 7.73
C LYS A 28 18.11 15.47 7.15
N LEU A 29 17.49 16.52 6.61
CA LEU A 29 18.18 17.73 6.17
C LEU A 29 18.40 18.66 7.37
N GLU A 30 19.51 19.39 7.38
CA GLU A 30 19.74 20.36 8.45
C GLU A 30 18.82 21.58 8.31
N ASN A 31 18.63 22.05 7.07
CA ASN A 31 17.72 23.15 6.75
C ASN A 31 16.91 22.88 5.47
N ILE A 32 15.74 23.51 5.37
CA ILE A 32 14.94 23.57 4.15
C ILE A 32 14.71 25.03 3.76
N SER A 33 14.98 25.34 2.48
CA SER A 33 14.60 26.62 1.89
C SER A 33 13.11 26.62 1.57
N VAL A 34 12.42 27.62 2.11
CA VAL A 34 10.98 27.83 1.95
C VAL A 34 10.74 29.22 1.42
N GLU A 35 9.97 29.31 0.34
CA GLU A 35 9.54 30.55 -0.27
C GLU A 35 8.17 30.95 0.27
N CYS A 36 8.02 32.22 0.67
CA CYS A 36 6.73 32.75 1.07
C CYS A 36 5.89 33.08 -0.16
N GLY A 37 4.71 32.45 -0.31
CA GLY A 37 3.86 32.62 -1.48
C GLY A 37 3.30 34.03 -1.72
N GLU A 38 3.40 34.93 -0.73
CA GLU A 38 2.90 36.32 -0.86
C GLU A 38 3.99 37.39 -1.01
N CYS A 39 5.21 37.15 -0.54
CA CYS A 39 6.28 38.16 -0.55
C CYS A 39 7.60 37.65 -1.14
N ASP A 40 7.56 36.46 -1.77
CA ASP A 40 8.67 35.75 -2.43
C ASP A 40 9.95 35.60 -1.58
N THR A 41 9.82 35.81 -0.26
CA THR A 41 10.97 35.79 0.64
C THR A 41 11.42 34.36 0.88
N LYS A 42 12.71 34.12 0.63
CA LYS A 42 13.38 32.84 0.89
C LYS A 42 13.83 32.77 2.34
N LEU A 43 13.35 31.76 3.05
CA LEU A 43 13.67 31.50 4.45
C LEU A 43 14.33 30.14 4.57
N ASP A 44 15.49 30.11 5.22
CA ASP A 44 16.17 28.86 5.57
C ASP A 44 15.75 28.46 6.98
N ILE A 45 15.05 27.33 7.12
CA ILE A 45 14.45 26.90 8.39
C ILE A 45 14.90 25.49 8.70
N LYS A 46 15.26 25.25 9.97
CA LYS A 46 15.43 23.90 10.52
C LYS A 46 14.06 23.26 10.77
N PRO A 47 13.64 22.25 9.98
CA PRO A 47 12.31 21.67 10.13
C PRO A 47 12.25 20.73 11.33
N ARG A 48 11.05 20.55 11.88
CA ARG A 48 10.78 19.47 12.83
C ARG A 48 10.60 18.18 12.05
N TYR A 49 11.34 17.14 12.42
CA TYR A 49 11.23 15.83 11.81
C TYR A 49 10.28 14.93 12.59
N GLU A 50 9.30 14.37 11.88
CA GLU A 50 8.46 13.30 12.40
C GLU A 50 8.74 12.02 11.61
N ARG A 51 8.78 10.88 12.32
CA ARG A 51 9.08 9.59 11.71
C ARG A 51 7.87 9.19 10.87
N TYR A 52 8.03 9.16 9.55
CA TYR A 52 6.94 8.90 8.62
C TYR A 52 7.07 7.50 8.03
N VAL A 53 6.13 6.64 8.39
CA VAL A 53 5.96 5.38 7.67
C VAL A 53 5.01 5.69 6.53
N SER A 54 5.49 5.59 5.29
CA SER A 54 4.63 5.66 4.12
C SER A 54 3.66 4.48 4.18
N ASN A 55 2.48 4.72 4.74
CA ASN A 55 1.36 3.81 4.58
C ASN A 55 0.87 3.96 3.13
N TYR A 56 1.51 3.27 2.19
CA TYR A 56 1.00 3.11 0.83
C TYR A 56 -0.33 2.34 0.81
N SER A 57 -0.81 1.85 1.96
CA SER A 57 -2.20 1.39 2.17
C SER A 57 -3.23 2.53 2.17
N LYS A 58 -3.09 3.58 1.35
CA LYS A 58 -4.24 4.43 1.01
C LYS A 58 -5.06 3.68 -0.02
N LYS A 59 -6.16 3.04 0.40
CA LYS A 59 -7.15 2.43 -0.51
C LYS A 59 -7.61 3.48 -1.52
N THR A 60 -7.02 3.52 -2.70
CA THR A 60 -7.56 4.26 -3.83
C THR A 60 -8.51 3.32 -4.58
N ASN A 61 -9.77 3.74 -4.74
CA ASN A 61 -10.81 3.02 -5.48
C ASN A 61 -11.12 1.57 -5.03
N GLY A 62 -10.81 1.20 -3.79
CA GLY A 62 -11.11 -0.14 -3.29
C GLY A 62 -10.21 -1.25 -3.84
N LEU A 63 -9.14 -0.92 -4.57
CA LEU A 63 -8.15 -1.87 -5.08
C LEU A 63 -7.03 -2.12 -4.06
N LYS A 64 -6.38 -3.28 -4.17
CA LYS A 64 -5.25 -3.62 -3.30
C LYS A 64 -3.97 -3.09 -3.92
N GLN A 65 -3.20 -2.33 -3.15
CA GLN A 65 -1.91 -1.79 -3.59
C GLN A 65 -0.74 -2.50 -2.93
N ASP A 66 0.39 -2.48 -3.64
CA ASP A 66 1.68 -2.88 -3.10
C ASP A 66 2.17 -1.89 -2.03
N ASP A 67 2.86 -2.41 -1.02
CA ASP A 67 3.33 -1.64 0.14
C ASP A 67 4.60 -0.81 -0.16
N VAL A 68 5.33 -1.15 -1.22
CA VAL A 68 6.59 -0.48 -1.58
C VAL A 68 6.35 0.65 -2.56
N PHE A 69 5.55 0.40 -3.60
CA PHE A 69 5.35 1.35 -4.70
C PHE A 69 3.98 2.05 -4.68
N GLY A 70 3.01 1.54 -3.91
CA GLY A 70 1.64 2.06 -3.94
C GLY A 70 0.93 1.83 -5.29
N CYS A 71 1.43 0.92 -6.12
CA CYS A 71 0.79 0.52 -7.37
C CYS A 71 -0.30 -0.53 -7.10
N PRO A 72 -1.44 -0.52 -7.84
CA PRO A 72 -2.42 -1.59 -7.75
C PRO A 72 -1.78 -2.93 -8.12
N LEU A 73 -2.13 -3.99 -7.38
CA LEU A 73 -1.64 -5.34 -7.66
C LEU A 73 -2.15 -5.79 -9.03
N TYR A 74 -1.28 -6.48 -9.78
CA TYR A 74 -1.64 -7.03 -11.08
C TYR A 74 -2.71 -8.13 -10.96
N PHE A 75 -2.58 -8.98 -9.95
CA PHE A 75 -3.54 -10.03 -9.65
C PHE A 75 -4.58 -9.54 -8.65
N GLN A 76 -5.64 -8.92 -9.16
CA GLN A 76 -6.82 -8.58 -8.36
C GLN A 76 -8.08 -8.65 -9.22
N ASP A 77 -9.17 -9.14 -8.64
CA ASP A 77 -10.45 -9.33 -9.32
C ASP A 77 -11.57 -9.33 -8.27
N ASP A 78 -12.81 -9.07 -8.68
CA ASP A 78 -13.95 -9.12 -7.77
C ASP A 78 -14.51 -10.55 -7.72
N CYS A 79 -14.62 -11.10 -6.52
CA CYS A 79 -15.27 -12.38 -6.29
C CYS A 79 -16.52 -12.16 -5.43
N LYS A 80 -17.67 -12.01 -6.11
CA LYS A 80 -18.99 -11.81 -5.48
C LYS A 80 -19.01 -10.63 -4.48
N GLY A 81 -18.52 -9.47 -4.92
CA GLY A 81 -18.48 -8.25 -4.10
C GLY A 81 -17.34 -8.22 -3.07
N ASN A 82 -16.45 -9.21 -3.09
CA ASN A 82 -15.25 -9.23 -2.27
C ASN A 82 -14.01 -9.14 -3.16
N LEU A 83 -13.13 -8.18 -2.88
CA LEU A 83 -11.87 -8.04 -3.61
C LEU A 83 -10.95 -9.24 -3.31
N PHE A 84 -10.67 -10.02 -4.34
CA PHE A 84 -9.71 -11.11 -4.31
C PHE A 84 -8.40 -10.66 -4.97
N TRP A 85 -7.26 -10.94 -4.34
CA TRP A 85 -5.95 -10.49 -4.84
C TRP A 85 -4.83 -11.46 -4.48
N ALA A 86 -3.79 -11.50 -5.32
CA ALA A 86 -2.55 -12.21 -5.09
C ALA A 86 -1.35 -11.25 -5.19
N LYS A 87 -0.26 -11.55 -4.46
CA LYS A 87 0.97 -10.73 -4.48
C LYS A 87 1.88 -11.18 -5.62
N ASN A 88 2.25 -12.45 -5.57
CA ASN A 88 3.24 -13.06 -6.45
C ASN A 88 2.68 -14.36 -7.05
N ARG A 89 3.40 -14.91 -8.04
CA ARG A 89 3.07 -16.18 -8.68
C ARG A 89 3.07 -17.36 -7.70
N GLU A 90 4.02 -17.37 -6.76
CA GLU A 90 4.07 -18.39 -5.70
C GLU A 90 2.80 -18.37 -4.84
N HIS A 91 2.34 -17.17 -4.44
CA HIS A 91 1.08 -17.01 -3.71
C HIS A 91 -0.12 -17.53 -4.52
N LEU A 92 -0.15 -17.30 -5.84
CA LEU A 92 -1.18 -17.83 -6.72
C LEU A 92 -1.18 -19.37 -6.73
N LEU A 93 -0.01 -20.00 -6.84
CA LEU A 93 0.14 -21.46 -6.86
C LEU A 93 -0.27 -22.10 -5.52
N GLU A 94 0.12 -21.49 -4.40
CA GLU A 94 -0.30 -21.95 -3.06
C GLU A 94 -1.83 -21.84 -2.89
N MET A 95 -2.45 -20.75 -3.37
CA MET A 95 -3.91 -20.59 -3.34
C MET A 95 -4.61 -21.61 -4.24
N GLU A 96 -4.10 -21.86 -5.45
CA GLU A 96 -4.64 -22.87 -6.37
C GLU A 96 -4.56 -24.27 -5.76
N ALA A 97 -3.42 -24.63 -5.16
CA ALA A 97 -3.25 -25.92 -4.48
C ALA A 97 -4.21 -26.07 -3.30
N TYR A 98 -4.40 -25.01 -2.51
CA TYR A 98 -5.34 -25.03 -1.38
C TYR A 98 -6.81 -25.14 -1.81
N VAL A 99 -7.23 -24.37 -2.81
CA VAL A 99 -8.62 -24.37 -3.30
C VAL A 99 -8.95 -25.66 -4.08
N SER A 100 -7.94 -26.27 -4.71
CA SER A 100 -8.08 -27.54 -5.42
C SER A 100 -8.10 -28.75 -4.50
N SER A 101 -7.48 -28.69 -3.31
CA SER A 101 -7.50 -29.79 -2.34
C SER A 101 -8.89 -30.02 -1.75
N GLU A 102 -9.40 -31.25 -1.84
CA GLU A 102 -10.69 -31.65 -1.23
C GLU A 102 -10.58 -31.72 0.31
N LEU A 103 -9.44 -32.19 0.81
CA LEU A 103 -9.09 -32.15 2.22
C LEU A 103 -8.25 -30.88 2.45
N ARG A 104 -8.86 -29.85 3.04
CA ARG A 104 -8.17 -28.62 3.47
C ARG A 104 -7.32 -28.89 4.71
N THR A 105 -6.37 -29.81 4.61
CA THR A 105 -5.37 -30.03 5.64
C THR A 105 -4.37 -28.88 5.57
N LEU A 106 -4.16 -28.19 6.70
CA LEU A 106 -3.12 -27.18 6.82
C LEU A 106 -1.84 -27.94 7.20
N PRO A 107 -0.89 -28.20 6.29
CA PRO A 107 0.34 -28.91 6.64
C PRO A 107 1.21 -28.10 7.61
N TYR A 108 0.89 -26.82 7.86
CA TYR A 108 1.66 -25.97 8.75
C TYR A 108 0.82 -24.82 9.31
N ARG A 109 0.73 -24.72 10.64
CA ARG A 109 -0.10 -23.78 11.43
C ARG A 109 0.29 -22.29 11.34
N MET A 110 1.03 -21.87 10.32
CA MET A 110 1.55 -20.48 10.22
C MET A 110 1.80 -20.01 8.79
N ARG A 111 1.00 -20.41 7.80
CA ARG A 111 1.18 -19.94 6.42
C ARG A 111 -0.13 -19.35 5.92
N MET A 112 -0.08 -18.07 5.57
CA MET A 112 -0.93 -17.31 4.65
C MET A 112 -2.41 -17.73 4.47
N VAL A 113 -2.63 -18.99 4.09
CA VAL A 113 -3.89 -19.72 3.98
C VAL A 113 -4.84 -19.52 5.17
N GLU A 114 -4.34 -19.53 6.41
CA GLU A 114 -5.20 -19.32 7.60
C GLU A 114 -5.80 -17.92 7.66
N ARG A 115 -5.01 -16.92 7.23
CA ARG A 115 -5.40 -15.51 7.13
C ARG A 115 -6.20 -15.21 5.86
N LEU A 116 -6.49 -16.23 5.04
CA LEU A 116 -7.36 -16.02 3.89
C LEU A 116 -8.75 -15.61 4.35
N PRO A 117 -9.35 -14.62 3.68
CA PRO A 117 -10.75 -14.27 3.87
C PRO A 117 -11.69 -15.47 3.86
N ALA A 118 -12.72 -15.42 4.71
CA ALA A 118 -13.72 -16.49 4.80
C ALA A 118 -14.37 -16.80 3.44
N PHE A 119 -14.58 -15.80 2.58
CA PHE A 119 -15.19 -15.99 1.26
C PHE A 119 -14.39 -16.91 0.32
N ILE A 120 -13.07 -17.02 0.50
CA ILE A 120 -12.21 -17.93 -0.29
C ILE A 120 -12.32 -19.37 0.24
N LYS A 121 -12.51 -19.51 1.55
CA LYS A 121 -12.66 -20.80 2.23
C LYS A 121 -14.05 -21.41 2.01
N GLU A 122 -15.04 -20.59 1.68
CA GLU A 122 -16.40 -21.04 1.42
C GLU A 122 -16.50 -21.89 0.14
N ALA A 123 -17.09 -23.09 0.25
CA ALA A 123 -17.23 -24.01 -0.87
C ALA A 123 -18.03 -23.42 -2.05
N LYS A 124 -19.02 -22.56 -1.77
CA LYS A 124 -19.87 -21.90 -2.78
C LYS A 124 -19.11 -20.92 -3.69
N ASN A 125 -17.91 -20.51 -3.30
CA ASN A 125 -17.07 -19.59 -4.06
C ASN A 125 -15.87 -20.29 -4.71
N ARG A 126 -15.71 -21.61 -4.49
CA ARG A 126 -14.58 -22.40 -5.01
C ARG A 126 -14.43 -22.26 -6.52
N GLU A 127 -15.51 -22.47 -7.26
CA GLU A 127 -15.50 -22.40 -8.72
C GLU A 127 -15.18 -21.00 -9.24
N ALA A 128 -15.72 -19.96 -8.60
CA ALA A 128 -15.46 -18.57 -8.98
C ALA A 128 -13.98 -18.20 -8.74
N VAL A 129 -13.43 -18.59 -7.59
CA VAL A 129 -12.02 -18.37 -7.25
C VAL A 129 -11.10 -19.13 -8.21
N LEU A 130 -11.40 -20.40 -8.52
CA LEU A 130 -10.62 -21.19 -9.48
C LEU A 130 -10.63 -20.56 -10.89
N LYS A 131 -11.77 -20.06 -11.36
CA LYS A 131 -11.85 -19.35 -12.65
C LYS A 131 -10.95 -18.11 -12.68
N ILE A 132 -10.94 -17.32 -11.61
CA ILE A 132 -10.08 -16.14 -11.49
C ILE A 132 -8.60 -16.55 -11.48
N LEU A 133 -8.23 -17.58 -10.70
CA LEU A 133 -6.86 -18.09 -10.63
C LEU A 133 -6.38 -18.59 -12.01
N GLN A 134 -7.22 -19.31 -12.75
CA GLN A 134 -6.91 -19.78 -14.10
C GLN A 134 -6.77 -18.62 -15.11
N LYS A 135 -7.62 -17.60 -15.02
CA LYS A 135 -7.52 -16.37 -15.84
C LYS A 135 -6.18 -15.68 -15.60
N TRP A 136 -5.79 -15.49 -14.35
CA TRP A 136 -4.49 -14.93 -13.99
C TRP A 136 -3.34 -15.83 -14.47
N LYS A 137 -3.51 -17.16 -14.41
CA LYS A 137 -2.55 -18.14 -14.91
C LYS A 137 -2.26 -18.02 -16.38
N ASN A 138 -3.31 -17.83 -17.18
CA ASN A 138 -3.21 -17.68 -18.62
C ASN A 138 -2.67 -16.31 -19.03
N SER A 139 -2.85 -15.28 -18.20
CA SER A 139 -2.42 -13.92 -18.49
C SER A 139 -0.92 -13.67 -18.33
N TYR A 140 -0.20 -14.50 -17.57
CA TYR A 140 1.25 -14.37 -17.39
C TYR A 140 2.08 -15.28 -18.32
N LYS A 141 1.41 -16.11 -19.13
CA LYS A 141 1.99 -17.17 -19.92
C LYS A 141 2.63 -16.66 -21.21
#